data_AF-A0A2P5DQ48-F1
#
_entry.id   AF-A0A2P5DQ48-F1
#
_cell.length_a   1.000
_cell.length_b   1.000
_cell.length_c   1.000
_cell.angle_alpha   90.00
_cell.angle_beta   90.00
_cell.angle_gamma   90.00
#
_symmetry.space_group_name_H-M   'P 1'
#
loop_
_entity.id
_entity.type
_entity.pdbx_description
1 polymer ?
#
loop_
_entity_poly.entity_id
_entity_poly.type
_entity_poly.pdbx_seq_one_letter_code
_entity_poly.pdbx_strand_id
1 'polypeptide(L)'
;MEEYPPQPATNATCITRESYEKWTHANNKACCYMLAGMADVLRAKHEKMKTTYEIIESLQAMFGQQSNQFRHDAIKKFMNAKMKRGTLVRNHVLNMINYFGEAEVHRATIDYLTQ
;
A
#
# COMPACT_ATOMS: atom_id res chain seq x y z
N MET A 1 -12.06 1.05 3.99
CA MET A 1 -12.57 1.50 2.68
C MET A 1 -13.91 0.82 2.48
N GLU A 2 -14.91 1.52 1.95
CA GLU A 2 -16.29 1.03 1.96
C GLU A 2 -16.50 -0.11 0.94
N GLU A 3 -17.10 -1.19 1.40
CA GLU A 3 -17.43 -2.39 0.61
C GLU A 3 -18.51 -2.05 -0.44
N TYR A 4 -18.59 -2.83 -1.52
CA TYR A 4 -19.57 -2.61 -2.59
C TYR A 4 -20.99 -2.61 -2.02
N PRO A 5 -21.73 -1.48 -2.06
CA PRO A 5 -23.07 -1.44 -1.53
C PRO A 5 -24.00 -2.31 -2.38
N PRO A 6 -24.95 -3.02 -1.75
CA PRO A 6 -25.91 -3.81 -2.49
C PRO A 6 -26.72 -2.93 -3.43
N GLN A 7 -27.06 -3.45 -4.60
CA GLN A 7 -27.93 -2.73 -5.53
C GLN A 7 -29.29 -2.45 -4.87
N PRO A 8 -29.82 -1.22 -5.00
CA PRO A 8 -31.14 -0.89 -4.48
C PRO A 8 -32.22 -1.78 -5.11
N ALA A 9 -33.15 -2.27 -4.30
CA ALA A 9 -34.32 -2.99 -4.78
C ALA A 9 -35.21 -2.10 -5.68
N THR A 10 -36.03 -2.69 -6.54
CA THR A 10 -36.92 -1.95 -7.46
C THR A 10 -37.91 -1.03 -6.72
N ASN A 11 -38.28 -1.39 -5.49
CA ASN A 11 -39.16 -0.61 -4.61
C ASN A 11 -38.39 0.32 -3.64
N ALA A 12 -37.08 0.49 -3.82
CA ALA A 12 -36.28 1.35 -2.96
C ALA A 12 -36.71 2.81 -3.07
N THR A 13 -36.56 3.56 -1.98
CA THR A 13 -36.88 4.99 -1.94
C THR A 13 -35.98 5.77 -2.89
N CYS A 14 -36.46 6.94 -3.35
CA CYS A 14 -35.69 7.86 -4.18
C CYS A 14 -34.33 8.21 -3.53
N ILE A 15 -34.34 8.46 -2.22
CA ILE A 15 -33.14 8.80 -1.43
C ILE A 15 -32.11 7.66 -1.48
N THR A 16 -32.55 6.41 -1.36
CA THR A 16 -31.66 5.23 -1.43
C THR A 16 -31.01 5.10 -2.80
N ARG A 17 -31.79 5.31 -3.88
CA ARG A 17 -31.26 5.28 -5.24
C ARG A 17 -30.25 6.40 -5.49
N GLU A 18 -30.58 7.64 -5.12
CA GLU A 18 -29.69 8.79 -5.27
C GLU A 18 -28.37 8.60 -4.51
N SER A 19 -28.44 8.02 -3.31
CA SER A 19 -27.25 7.71 -2.51
C SER A 19 -26.37 6.66 -3.21
N TYR A 20 -26.97 5.62 -3.77
CA TYR A 20 -26.25 4.60 -4.55
C TYR A 20 -25.61 5.19 -5.81
N GLU A 21 -26.34 6.01 -6.57
CA GLU A 21 -25.81 6.67 -7.77
C GLU A 21 -24.62 7.58 -7.46
N LYS A 22 -24.70 8.35 -6.37
CA LYS A 22 -23.57 9.18 -5.87
C LYS A 22 -22.36 8.32 -5.51
N TRP A 23 -22.58 7.22 -4.80
CA TRP A 23 -21.51 6.27 -4.45
C TRP A 23 -20.87 5.68 -5.71
N THR A 24 -21.67 5.21 -6.67
CA THR A 24 -21.17 4.64 -7.93
C THR A 24 -20.33 5.65 -8.71
N HIS A 25 -20.79 6.91 -8.80
CA HIS A 25 -20.03 7.96 -9.46
C HIS A 25 -18.67 8.20 -8.78
N ALA A 26 -18.65 8.29 -7.45
CA ALA A 26 -17.42 8.46 -6.69
C ALA A 26 -16.46 7.27 -6.86
N ASN A 27 -16.97 6.04 -6.76
CA ASN A 27 -16.20 4.82 -6.97
C ASN A 27 -15.60 4.77 -8.38
N ASN A 28 -16.39 5.04 -9.42
CA ASN A 28 -15.92 5.01 -10.80
C ASN A 28 -14.79 6.03 -11.02
N LYS A 29 -14.95 7.24 -10.47
CA LYS A 29 -13.92 8.28 -10.53
C LYS A 29 -12.63 7.85 -9.85
N ALA A 30 -12.73 7.23 -8.67
CA ALA A 30 -11.57 6.70 -7.94
C ALA A 30 -10.88 5.56 -8.72
N CYS A 31 -11.64 4.61 -9.27
CA CYS A 31 -11.10 3.56 -10.14
C CYS A 31 -10.32 4.14 -11.33
N CYS A 32 -10.88 5.16 -12.01
CA CYS A 32 -10.19 5.81 -13.13
C CYS A 32 -8.85 6.41 -12.72
N TYR A 33 -8.79 7.11 -11.59
CA TYR A 33 -7.52 7.68 -11.10
C TYR A 33 -6.51 6.60 -10.71
N MET A 34 -6.95 5.52 -10.06
CA MET A 34 -6.07 4.41 -9.72
C MET A 34 -5.50 3.75 -10.97
N LEU A 35 -6.34 3.41 -11.94
CA LEU A 35 -5.94 2.77 -13.19
C LEU A 35 -5.02 3.67 -14.01
N ALA A 36 -5.25 4.98 -14.02
CA ALA A 36 -4.37 5.95 -14.69
C ALA A 36 -2.96 6.01 -14.10
N GLY A 37 -2.82 5.75 -12.80
CA GLY A 37 -1.51 5.69 -12.11
C GLY A 37 -0.76 4.38 -12.31
N MET A 38 -1.37 3.37 -12.96
CA MET A 38 -0.77 2.06 -13.15
C MET A 38 -0.01 1.96 -14.48
N ALA A 39 1.13 1.26 -14.45
CA ALA A 39 1.79 0.79 -15.66
C ALA A 39 0.88 -0.17 -16.45
N ASP A 40 1.07 -0.25 -17.77
CA ASP A 40 0.14 -0.92 -18.69
C ASP A 40 -0.18 -2.37 -18.31
N VAL A 41 0.84 -3.15 -17.94
CA VAL A 41 0.68 -4.56 -17.52
C VAL A 41 -0.16 -4.67 -16.26
N LEU A 42 0.05 -3.76 -15.30
CA LEU A 42 -0.69 -3.76 -14.05
C LEU A 42 -2.13 -3.29 -14.28
N ARG A 43 -2.31 -2.24 -15.08
CA ARG A 43 -3.63 -1.72 -15.46
C ARG A 43 -4.48 -2.78 -16.14
N ALA A 44 -3.93 -3.51 -17.11
CA ALA A 44 -4.64 -4.58 -17.83
C ALA A 44 -5.16 -5.69 -16.90
N LYS A 45 -4.46 -5.97 -15.79
CA LYS A 45 -4.90 -6.95 -14.79
C LYS A 45 -6.08 -6.46 -13.94
N HIS A 46 -6.23 -5.15 -13.77
CA HIS A 46 -7.20 -4.53 -12.85
C HIS A 46 -8.35 -3.82 -13.58
N GLU A 47 -8.32 -3.68 -14.91
CA GLU A 47 -9.31 -2.93 -15.70
C GLU A 47 -10.76 -3.46 -15.58
N LYS A 48 -10.92 -4.75 -15.25
CA LYS A 48 -12.23 -5.42 -15.13
C LYS A 48 -12.81 -5.37 -13.72
N MET A 49 -12.05 -4.88 -12.75
CA MET A 49 -12.52 -4.75 -11.37
C MET A 49 -13.52 -3.60 -11.28
N LYS A 50 -14.63 -3.84 -10.57
CA LYS A 50 -15.77 -2.92 -10.53
C LYS A 50 -15.59 -1.87 -9.45
N THR A 51 -14.81 -2.17 -8.42
CA THR A 51 -14.68 -1.30 -7.26
C THR A 51 -13.24 -0.94 -6.96
N THR A 52 -13.11 0.24 -6.36
CA THR A 52 -11.85 0.73 -5.82
C THR A 52 -11.31 -0.23 -4.75
N TYR A 53 -12.22 -0.85 -4.00
CA TYR A 53 -11.92 -1.86 -2.99
C TYR A 53 -11.25 -3.10 -3.60
N GLU A 54 -11.84 -3.71 -4.64
CA GLU A 54 -11.26 -4.87 -5.33
C GLU A 54 -9.86 -4.57 -5.89
N ILE A 55 -9.67 -3.35 -6.44
CA ILE A 55 -8.35 -2.92 -6.93
C ILE A 55 -7.34 -2.88 -5.78
N ILE A 56 -7.69 -2.28 -4.65
CA ILE A 56 -6.79 -2.21 -3.49
C ILE A 56 -6.50 -3.58 -2.89
N GLU A 57 -7.49 -4.43 -2.73
CA GLU A 57 -7.30 -5.80 -2.23
C GLU A 57 -6.35 -6.60 -3.13
N SER A 58 -6.52 -6.51 -4.46
CA SER A 58 -5.62 -7.16 -5.41
C SER A 58 -4.19 -6.62 -5.32
N LEU A 59 -4.03 -5.29 -5.22
CA LEU A 59 -2.72 -4.66 -5.05
C LEU A 59 -2.06 -5.09 -3.73
N GLN A 60 -2.82 -5.16 -2.64
CA GLN A 60 -2.32 -5.63 -1.34
C GLN A 60 -1.94 -7.11 -1.39
N ALA A 61 -2.70 -7.95 -2.07
CA ALA A 61 -2.35 -9.36 -2.27
C ALA A 61 -1.06 -9.52 -3.10
N MET A 62 -0.85 -8.69 -4.12
CA MET A 62 0.34 -8.75 -4.97
C MET A 62 1.60 -8.18 -4.30
N PHE A 63 1.48 -7.04 -3.63
CA PHE A 63 2.63 -6.24 -3.17
C PHE A 63 2.76 -6.16 -1.64
N GLY A 64 1.70 -6.48 -0.89
CA GLY A 64 1.68 -6.33 0.57
C GLY A 64 2.70 -7.21 1.28
N GLN A 65 2.85 -8.47 0.85
CA GLN A 65 3.86 -9.38 1.41
C GLN A 65 5.29 -8.90 1.13
N GLN A 66 5.57 -8.46 -0.11
CA GLN A 66 6.87 -7.92 -0.47
C GLN A 66 7.21 -6.66 0.34
N SER A 67 6.25 -5.73 0.48
CA SER A 67 6.43 -4.52 1.29
C SER A 67 6.75 -4.84 2.75
N ASN A 68 6.06 -5.83 3.33
CA ASN A 68 6.33 -6.28 4.70
C ASN A 68 7.73 -6.90 4.80
N GLN A 69 8.11 -7.76 3.85
CA GLN A 69 9.42 -8.40 3.82
C GLN A 69 10.55 -7.36 3.73
N PHE A 70 10.45 -6.39 2.81
CA PHE A 70 11.44 -5.31 2.68
C PHE A 70 11.56 -4.49 3.96
N ARG A 71 10.43 -4.19 4.62
CA ARG A 71 10.42 -3.51 5.92
C ARG A 71 11.17 -4.32 6.98
N HIS A 72 10.87 -5.61 7.10
CA HIS A 72 11.54 -6.50 8.05
C HIS A 72 13.04 -6.62 7.76
N ASP A 73 13.42 -6.75 6.49
CA ASP A 73 14.84 -6.88 6.09
C ASP A 73 15.62 -5.59 6.35
N ALA A 74 15.04 -4.42 6.09
CA ALA A 74 15.66 -3.13 6.38
C ALA A 74 15.91 -2.94 7.89
N ILE A 75 14.89 -3.19 8.72
CA ILE A 75 15.02 -3.15 10.19
C ILE A 75 16.07 -4.17 10.65
N LYS A 76 16.05 -5.38 10.11
CA LYS A 76 17.00 -6.44 10.47
C LYS A 76 18.43 -6.06 10.12
N LYS A 77 18.68 -5.48 8.94
CA LYS A 77 20.02 -4.99 8.54
C LYS A 77 20.51 -3.92 9.51
N PHE A 78 19.65 -2.96 9.87
CA PHE A 78 19.97 -1.90 10.82
C PHE A 78 20.30 -2.45 12.22
N MET A 79 19.42 -3.27 12.79
CA MET A 79 19.59 -3.82 14.14
C MET A 79 20.80 -4.75 14.26
N ASN A 80 21.16 -5.44 13.18
CA ASN A 80 22.33 -6.33 13.16
C ASN A 80 23.63 -5.63 12.71
N ALA A 81 23.58 -4.36 12.30
CA ALA A 81 24.75 -3.65 11.84
C ALA A 81 25.73 -3.41 13.00
N LYS A 82 26.82 -4.17 13.00
CA LYS A 82 27.95 -3.98 13.91
C LYS A 82 29.16 -3.44 13.16
N MET A 83 29.83 -2.44 13.72
CA MET A 83 31.06 -1.93 13.14
C MET A 83 32.15 -2.99 13.20
N LYS A 84 32.72 -3.36 12.04
CA LYS A 84 33.84 -4.31 11.98
C LYS A 84 35.14 -3.63 12.41
N ARG A 85 36.01 -4.35 13.11
CA ARG A 85 37.33 -3.87 13.53
C ARG A 85 38.13 -3.40 12.31
N GLY A 86 38.73 -2.21 12.38
CA GLY A 86 39.46 -1.60 11.27
C GLY A 86 38.60 -0.80 10.27
N THR A 87 37.27 -0.76 10.44
CA THR A 87 36.39 0.10 9.62
C THR A 87 36.40 1.53 10.18
N LEU A 88 36.51 2.53 9.31
CA LEU A 88 36.33 3.92 9.72
C LEU A 88 34.91 4.17 10.23
N VAL A 89 34.79 4.87 11.36
CA VAL A 89 33.50 5.25 11.97
C VAL A 89 32.61 5.96 10.95
N ARG A 90 33.17 6.87 10.15
CA ARG A 90 32.45 7.58 9.08
C ARG A 90 31.78 6.61 8.10
N ASN A 91 32.49 5.58 7.64
CA ASN A 91 31.95 4.61 6.69
C ASN A 91 30.84 3.77 7.32
N HIS A 92 31.00 3.41 8.60
CA HIS A 92 29.96 2.70 9.32
C HIS A 92 28.69 3.56 9.47
N VAL A 93 28.82 4.83 9.86
CA VAL A 93 27.70 5.77 9.99
C VAL A 93 26.99 5.97 8.65
N LEU A 94 27.71 6.11 7.54
CA LEU A 94 27.10 6.22 6.21
C LEU A 94 26.27 4.97 5.85
N ASN A 95 26.76 3.77 6.17
CA ASN A 95 26.01 2.54 5.97
C ASN A 95 24.75 2.49 6.84
N MET A 96 24.82 2.97 8.09
CA MET A 96 23.67 3.05 8.98
C MET A 96 22.60 4.02 8.46
N ILE A 97 23.02 5.18 7.95
CA ILE A 97 22.13 6.15 7.30
C ILE A 97 21.44 5.51 6.09
N ASN A 98 22.18 4.76 5.27
CA ASN A 98 21.59 4.07 4.12
C ASN A 98 20.53 3.03 4.53
N TYR A 99 20.82 2.20 5.54
CA TYR A 99 19.82 1.23 6.04
C TYR A 99 18.59 1.91 6.64
N PHE A 100 18.78 3.04 7.31
CA PHE A 100 17.68 3.84 7.82
C PHE A 100 16.82 4.42 6.69
N GLY A 101 17.45 4.96 5.65
CA GLY A 101 16.74 5.44 4.45
C GLY A 101 15.97 4.33 3.72
N GLU A 102 16.55 3.13 3.59
CA GLU A 102 15.84 1.94 3.09
C GLU A 102 14.61 1.63 3.94
N ALA A 103 14.75 1.67 5.27
CA ALA A 103 13.64 1.42 6.20
C ALA A 103 12.53 2.48 6.09
N GLU A 104 12.87 3.77 5.98
CA GLU A 104 11.92 4.87 5.81
C GLU A 104 11.12 4.76 4.50
N VAL A 105 11.79 4.46 3.38
CA VAL A 105 11.13 4.24 2.07
C VAL A 105 10.10 3.12 2.14
N HIS A 106 10.38 2.08 2.94
CA HIS A 106 9.47 0.96 3.18
C HIS A 106 8.50 1.17 4.34
N ARG A 107 8.38 2.40 4.86
CA ARG A 107 7.49 2.79 5.98
C ARG A 107 7.67 1.89 7.20
N ALA A 108 8.91 1.55 7.52
CA ALA A 108 9.28 0.89 8.75
C ALA A 108 9.00 1.78 9.96
N THR A 109 8.18 1.30 10.90
CA THR A 109 8.07 1.90 12.24
C THR A 109 8.96 1.10 13.20
N ILE A 110 9.93 1.76 13.81
CA ILE A 110 10.71 1.18 14.91
C ILE A 110 9.90 1.43 16.19
N ASP A 111 9.14 0.44 16.61
CA ASP A 111 8.49 0.48 17.93
C ASP A 111 9.54 0.15 19.00
N TYR A 112 9.68 1.04 19.98
CA TYR A 112 10.65 0.90 21.08
C TYR A 112 10.18 -0.10 22.15
N LEU A 113 8.95 -0.62 22.04
CA LEU A 113 8.33 -1.53 23.02
C LEU A 113 8.60 -3.02 22.79
N THR A 114 9.29 -3.40 21.71
CA THR A 114 9.56 -4.82 21.37
C THR A 114 11.00 -5.27 21.65
N GLN A 115 11.73 -4.56 22.51
CA GLN A 115 13.10 -4.93 22.91
C GLN A 115 13.14 -5.74 24.21
#